data_AF-A0A223SA65-F1
#
_entry.id   AF-A0A223SA65-F1
#
_cell.length_a   1.000
_cell.length_b   1.000
_cell.length_c   1.000
_cell.angle_alpha   90.00
_cell.angle_beta   90.00
_cell.angle_gamma   90.00
#
_symmetry.space_group_name_H-M   'P 1'
#
loop_
_entity.id
_entity.type
_entity.pdbx_description
1 polymer ?
#
loop_
_entity_poly.entity_id
_entity_poly.type
_entity_poly.pdbx_seq_one_letter_code
_entity_poly.pdbx_strand_id
1 'polypeptide(L)'
;MATVANAWMPGAGRVHCTTTGGLYRGGAPRAVWLTAEADPTTHSARTIAGRYSDKEPTAHLVWNPVTGETVQLLPATVPAIGRLGCDPDPAREGRICLVIEVIGQASDPFTDRPLTGVDPILSWLDSWEVARTWPAGPPPPPDRPPYQRTATARLWALGGHFGHSQVPGSRAAGPGAISPDRLLGSHLPGLLGKTEEHNAPATAHAFVPSDNTTGPHPAMAHT
;
A
#
# COMPACT_ATOMS: atom_id res chain seq x y z
N MET A 1 8.53 -15.55 -20.49
CA MET A 1 7.22 -16.21 -20.73
C MET A 1 6.13 -15.20 -20.39
N ALA A 2 5.02 -15.17 -21.12
CA ALA A 2 3.85 -14.41 -20.69
C ALA A 2 3.17 -15.16 -19.54
N THR A 3 2.94 -14.48 -18.41
CA THR A 3 2.21 -15.06 -17.28
C THR A 3 0.75 -15.20 -17.68
N VAL A 4 0.18 -16.41 -17.58
CA VAL A 4 -1.24 -16.63 -17.89
C VAL A 4 -2.09 -15.94 -16.81
N ALA A 5 -3.04 -15.10 -17.25
CA ALA A 5 -3.98 -14.42 -16.36
C ALA A 5 -4.84 -15.45 -15.61
N ASN A 6 -4.80 -15.43 -14.28
CA ASN A 6 -5.54 -16.38 -13.45
C ASN A 6 -6.79 -15.72 -12.85
N ALA A 7 -7.98 -16.22 -13.18
CA ALA A 7 -9.25 -15.70 -12.65
C ALA A 7 -9.31 -15.79 -11.12
N TRP A 8 -8.65 -16.80 -10.55
CA TRP A 8 -8.47 -16.98 -9.13
C TRP A 8 -6.99 -16.78 -8.75
N MET A 9 -6.71 -15.93 -7.77
CA MET A 9 -5.39 -15.70 -7.23
C MET A 9 -4.78 -17.02 -6.73
N PRO A 10 -3.59 -17.42 -7.19
CA PRO A 10 -2.89 -18.60 -6.68
C PRO A 10 -2.61 -18.47 -5.18
N GLY A 11 -2.86 -19.54 -4.41
CA GLY A 11 -2.65 -19.59 -2.96
C GLY A 11 -3.72 -18.90 -2.11
N ALA A 12 -4.59 -18.07 -2.67
CA ALA A 12 -5.69 -17.45 -1.91
C ALA A 12 -6.73 -18.51 -1.47
N GLY A 13 -7.19 -18.38 -0.23
CA GLY A 13 -8.39 -19.07 0.24
C GLY A 13 -9.61 -18.64 -0.57
N ARG A 14 -10.66 -19.45 -0.60
CA ARG A 14 -11.92 -19.12 -1.30
C ARG A 14 -13.09 -19.16 -0.35
N VAL A 15 -14.00 -18.20 -0.52
CA VAL A 15 -15.34 -18.20 0.06
C VAL A 15 -16.32 -18.10 -1.11
N HIS A 16 -17.37 -18.92 -1.11
CA HIS A 16 -18.36 -18.86 -2.17
C HIS A 16 -19.14 -17.54 -2.05
N CYS A 17 -19.32 -16.84 -3.17
CA CYS A 17 -20.16 -15.65 -3.24
C CYS A 17 -21.18 -15.85 -4.37
N THR A 18 -22.43 -15.49 -4.11
CA THR A 18 -23.56 -15.72 -5.03
C THR A 18 -23.78 -14.57 -6.02
N THR A 19 -23.03 -13.47 -5.91
CA THR A 19 -23.15 -12.28 -6.77
C THR A 19 -22.81 -12.59 -8.23
N THR A 20 -23.84 -12.63 -9.09
CA THR A 20 -23.68 -12.59 -10.55
C THR A 20 -23.44 -11.15 -11.01
N GLY A 21 -22.18 -10.70 -10.91
CA GLY A 21 -21.76 -9.42 -11.46
C GLY A 21 -21.99 -9.34 -12.98
N GLY A 22 -22.38 -8.15 -13.45
CA GLY A 22 -22.61 -7.87 -14.88
C GLY A 22 -21.33 -7.81 -15.71
N LEU A 23 -21.39 -7.26 -16.92
CA LEU A 23 -20.20 -7.14 -17.77
C LEU A 23 -19.34 -5.92 -17.45
N TYR A 24 -18.02 -6.09 -17.52
CA TYR A 24 -17.03 -5.03 -17.65
C TYR A 24 -17.25 -4.22 -18.94
N ARG A 25 -16.85 -2.94 -18.93
CA ARG A 25 -17.09 -1.97 -20.01
C ARG A 25 -15.89 -1.72 -20.92
N GLY A 26 -14.74 -2.35 -20.66
CA GLY A 26 -13.52 -2.14 -21.42
C GLY A 26 -12.74 -0.88 -21.00
N GLY A 27 -11.57 -0.67 -21.62
CA GLY A 27 -10.60 0.35 -21.22
C GLY A 27 -9.48 -0.21 -20.32
N ALA A 28 -8.64 0.67 -19.77
CA ALA A 28 -7.46 0.28 -18.99
C ALA A 28 -7.83 -0.56 -17.73
N PRO A 29 -7.00 -1.54 -17.33
CA PRO A 29 -7.21 -2.38 -16.14
C PRO A 29 -6.97 -1.59 -14.85
N ARG A 30 -7.65 -1.95 -13.76
CA ARG A 30 -7.56 -1.25 -12.46
C ARG A 30 -7.51 -2.18 -11.26
N ALA A 31 -6.87 -1.70 -10.19
CA ALA A 31 -7.07 -2.20 -8.84
C ALA A 31 -7.48 -1.03 -7.91
N VAL A 32 -8.49 -1.25 -7.07
CA VAL A 32 -9.00 -0.27 -6.11
C VAL A 32 -8.84 -0.82 -4.70
N TRP A 33 -8.14 -0.07 -3.85
CA TRP A 33 -7.82 -0.47 -2.48
C TRP A 33 -8.79 0.18 -1.48
N LEU A 34 -9.40 -0.65 -0.64
CA LEU A 34 -10.35 -0.29 0.42
C LEU A 34 -9.81 -0.74 1.78
N THR A 35 -10.36 -0.18 2.85
CA THR A 35 -10.14 -0.62 4.24
C THR A 35 -11.43 -1.20 4.81
N ALA A 36 -11.33 -2.39 5.42
CA ALA A 36 -12.47 -3.11 5.99
C ALA A 36 -13.03 -2.47 7.29
N GLU A 37 -12.38 -1.41 7.78
CA GLU A 37 -12.60 -0.77 9.09
C GLU A 37 -12.63 -1.79 10.24
N ALA A 38 -11.60 -2.65 10.24
CA ALA A 38 -11.42 -3.74 11.19
C ALA A 38 -9.94 -3.90 11.57
N ASP A 39 -9.68 -4.40 12.77
CA ASP A 39 -8.33 -4.59 13.30
C ASP A 39 -7.71 -5.92 12.77
N PRO A 40 -6.55 -5.87 12.08
CA PRO A 40 -5.90 -7.05 11.51
C PRO A 40 -5.26 -7.99 12.53
N THR A 41 -5.14 -7.60 13.81
CA THR A 41 -4.66 -8.50 14.87
C THR A 41 -5.76 -9.40 15.44
N THR A 42 -7.02 -8.99 15.33
CA THR A 42 -8.19 -9.72 15.84
C THR A 42 -9.06 -10.37 14.75
N HIS A 43 -8.88 -10.03 13.48
CA HIS A 43 -9.71 -10.51 12.37
C HIS A 43 -8.91 -11.22 11.26
N SER A 44 -9.34 -12.43 10.91
CA SER A 44 -8.86 -13.16 9.73
C SER A 44 -9.50 -12.66 8.43
N ALA A 45 -8.79 -12.82 7.30
CA ALA A 45 -9.34 -12.54 5.98
C ALA A 45 -10.58 -13.38 5.69
N ARG A 46 -10.63 -14.64 6.14
CA ARG A 46 -11.83 -15.48 6.05
C ARG A 46 -13.02 -14.92 6.85
N THR A 47 -12.82 -14.41 8.06
CA THR A 47 -13.90 -13.84 8.88
C THR A 47 -14.46 -12.57 8.25
N ILE A 48 -13.61 -11.71 7.68
CA ILE A 48 -14.06 -10.51 6.97
C ILE A 48 -14.75 -10.88 5.65
N ALA A 49 -14.20 -11.81 4.85
CA ALA A 49 -14.83 -12.32 3.63
C ALA A 49 -16.22 -12.92 3.88
N GLY A 50 -16.40 -13.67 4.99
CA GLY A 50 -17.70 -14.21 5.39
C GLY A 50 -18.78 -13.15 5.69
N ARG A 51 -18.42 -11.87 5.84
CA ARG A 51 -19.40 -10.76 5.96
C ARG A 51 -20.02 -10.37 4.61
N TYR A 52 -19.38 -10.75 3.49
CA TYR A 52 -19.74 -10.39 2.12
C TYR A 52 -20.16 -11.58 1.23
N SER A 53 -20.09 -12.82 1.73
CA SER A 53 -20.42 -14.02 0.92
C SER A 53 -21.87 -14.03 0.44
N ASP A 54 -22.78 -13.63 1.33
CA ASP A 54 -24.23 -13.79 1.18
C ASP A 54 -24.93 -12.45 0.92
N LYS A 55 -24.17 -11.37 0.67
CA LYS A 55 -24.67 -9.99 0.60
C LYS A 55 -23.95 -9.18 -0.46
N GLU A 56 -24.72 -8.45 -1.26
CA GLU A 56 -24.19 -7.33 -2.03
C GLU A 56 -24.08 -6.07 -1.14
N PRO A 57 -23.05 -5.23 -1.32
CA PRO A 57 -21.94 -5.39 -2.26
C PRO A 57 -20.74 -6.17 -1.69
N THR A 58 -19.97 -6.81 -2.58
CA THR A 58 -18.83 -7.69 -2.25
C THR A 58 -17.52 -7.21 -2.89
N ALA A 59 -16.38 -7.75 -2.49
CA ALA A 59 -15.05 -7.44 -3.06
C ALA A 59 -14.49 -8.62 -3.87
N HIS A 60 -13.41 -8.41 -4.63
CA HIS A 60 -12.70 -9.53 -5.26
C HIS A 60 -11.89 -10.29 -4.22
N LEU A 61 -11.07 -9.57 -3.46
CA LEU A 61 -10.09 -10.11 -2.53
C LEU A 61 -10.20 -9.40 -1.18
N VAL A 62 -10.10 -10.16 -0.09
CA VAL A 62 -9.85 -9.68 1.27
C VAL A 62 -8.45 -10.11 1.69
N TRP A 63 -7.67 -9.19 2.26
CA TRP A 63 -6.29 -9.42 2.69
C TRP A 63 -6.04 -8.93 4.11
N ASN A 64 -5.44 -9.77 4.95
CA ASN A 64 -4.86 -9.37 6.22
C ASN A 64 -3.37 -9.03 6.02
N PRO A 65 -2.94 -7.76 6.13
CA PRO A 65 -1.56 -7.35 5.87
C PRO A 65 -0.56 -7.80 6.95
N VAL A 66 -1.04 -8.14 8.15
CA VAL A 66 -0.18 -8.63 9.25
C VAL A 66 0.14 -10.10 9.05
N THR A 67 -0.87 -10.95 8.79
CA THR A 67 -0.71 -12.41 8.67
C THR A 67 -0.37 -12.88 7.26
N GLY A 68 -0.68 -12.08 6.23
CA GLY A 68 -0.60 -12.47 4.82
C GLY A 68 -1.73 -13.38 4.35
N GLU A 69 -2.75 -13.63 5.18
CA GLU A 69 -3.93 -14.38 4.76
C GLU A 69 -4.68 -13.62 3.66
N THR A 70 -4.95 -14.29 2.55
CA THR A 70 -5.74 -13.77 1.43
C THR A 70 -6.92 -14.68 1.16
N VAL A 71 -8.11 -14.09 0.96
CA VAL A 71 -9.35 -14.80 0.65
C VAL A 71 -10.06 -14.11 -0.50
N GLN A 72 -10.34 -14.87 -1.56
CA GLN A 72 -11.03 -14.39 -2.75
C GLN A 72 -12.50 -14.81 -2.75
N LEU A 73 -13.38 -13.89 -3.14
CA LEU A 73 -14.82 -14.08 -3.22
C LEU A 73 -15.32 -14.11 -4.66
N LEU A 74 -14.80 -13.20 -5.51
CA LEU A 74 -15.14 -13.12 -6.94
C LEU A 74 -13.93 -13.43 -7.82
N PRO A 75 -14.10 -14.17 -8.94
CA PRO A 75 -13.07 -14.26 -9.95
C PRO A 75 -12.81 -12.90 -10.60
N ALA A 76 -11.58 -12.65 -11.05
CA ALA A 76 -11.17 -11.39 -11.69
C ALA A 76 -11.98 -11.00 -12.94
N THR A 77 -12.73 -11.94 -13.51
CA THR A 77 -13.58 -11.75 -14.70
C THR A 77 -15.01 -11.28 -14.37
N VAL A 78 -15.36 -11.12 -13.08
CA VAL A 78 -16.69 -10.68 -12.62
C VAL A 78 -16.55 -9.36 -11.86
N PRO A 79 -17.22 -8.26 -12.24
CA PRO A 79 -17.18 -6.98 -11.52
C PRO A 79 -17.75 -7.08 -10.09
N ALA A 80 -17.09 -6.41 -9.14
CA ALA A 80 -17.52 -6.27 -7.76
C ALA A 80 -18.57 -5.15 -7.62
N ILE A 81 -19.78 -5.42 -8.15
CA ILE A 81 -20.84 -4.42 -8.29
C ILE A 81 -21.25 -3.82 -6.93
N GLY A 82 -21.48 -2.51 -6.93
CA GLY A 82 -21.96 -1.73 -5.78
C GLY A 82 -20.90 -1.44 -4.71
N ARG A 83 -19.76 -2.14 -4.69
CA ARG A 83 -18.75 -2.00 -3.61
C ARG A 83 -18.12 -0.64 -3.55
N LEU A 84 -18.02 0.04 -4.70
CA LEU A 84 -17.51 1.40 -4.79
C LEU A 84 -18.58 2.48 -4.50
N GLY A 85 -19.85 2.10 -4.32
CA GLY A 85 -20.92 2.99 -3.84
C GLY A 85 -21.27 4.18 -4.74
N CYS A 86 -21.01 4.06 -6.06
CA CYS A 86 -21.17 5.14 -7.03
C CYS A 86 -22.10 4.71 -8.19
N ASP A 87 -22.80 5.66 -8.80
CA ASP A 87 -23.62 5.45 -10.01
C ASP A 87 -23.23 6.50 -11.08
N PRO A 88 -22.88 6.10 -12.32
CA PRO A 88 -22.68 4.73 -12.79
C PRO A 88 -21.54 4.01 -12.07
N ASP A 89 -21.68 2.70 -11.87
CA ASP A 89 -20.74 1.89 -11.07
C ASP A 89 -19.32 1.80 -11.70
N PRO A 90 -18.29 2.39 -11.07
CA PRO A 90 -16.91 2.35 -11.55
C PRO A 90 -16.27 0.97 -11.44
N ALA A 91 -16.81 0.04 -10.64
CA ALA A 91 -16.30 -1.33 -10.56
C ALA A 91 -16.47 -2.08 -11.89
N ARG A 92 -17.26 -1.54 -12.83
CA ARG A 92 -17.45 -2.05 -14.19
C ARG A 92 -16.54 -1.39 -15.23
N GLU A 93 -15.73 -0.39 -14.87
CA GLU A 93 -14.90 0.37 -15.81
C GLU A 93 -13.50 -0.19 -15.96
N GLY A 94 -13.05 -0.35 -17.20
CA GLY A 94 -11.86 -1.13 -17.54
C GLY A 94 -12.22 -2.49 -18.14
N ARG A 95 -11.24 -3.16 -18.74
CA ARG A 95 -11.33 -4.57 -19.12
C ARG A 95 -11.38 -5.50 -17.90
N ILE A 96 -10.80 -5.04 -16.79
CA ILE A 96 -10.98 -5.53 -15.42
C ILE A 96 -10.87 -4.35 -14.45
N CYS A 97 -11.56 -4.44 -13.32
CA CYS A 97 -11.41 -3.58 -12.15
C CYS A 97 -11.52 -4.46 -10.92
N LEU A 98 -10.43 -4.58 -10.17
CA LEU A 98 -10.28 -5.50 -9.04
C LEU A 98 -10.34 -4.73 -7.73
N VAL A 99 -11.31 -5.04 -6.89
CA VAL A 99 -11.57 -4.38 -5.61
C VAL A 99 -10.94 -5.22 -4.50
N ILE A 100 -9.98 -4.63 -3.80
CA ILE A 100 -9.17 -5.28 -2.77
C ILE A 100 -9.49 -4.63 -1.42
N GLU A 101 -10.02 -5.45 -0.53
CA GLU A 101 -10.37 -5.06 0.83
C GLU A 101 -9.22 -5.41 1.78
N VAL A 102 -8.56 -4.41 2.36
CA VAL A 102 -7.48 -4.62 3.32
C VAL A 102 -8.02 -4.55 4.74
N ILE A 103 -7.69 -5.52 5.59
CA ILE A 103 -8.02 -5.42 7.01
C ILE A 103 -7.12 -4.35 7.65
N GLY A 104 -7.76 -3.26 8.02
CA GLY A 104 -7.16 -2.04 8.57
C GLY A 104 -8.22 -0.95 8.67
N GLN A 105 -7.79 0.27 8.96
CA GLN A 105 -8.66 1.44 9.10
C GLN A 105 -8.13 2.60 8.26
N ALA A 106 -9.01 3.40 7.66
CA ALA A 106 -8.59 4.57 6.88
C ALA A 106 -7.84 5.63 7.70
N SER A 107 -8.00 5.63 9.02
CA SER A 107 -7.26 6.50 9.96
C SER A 107 -5.85 6.00 10.34
N ASP A 108 -5.51 4.76 9.99
CA ASP A 108 -4.28 4.08 10.40
C ASP A 108 -3.69 3.34 9.18
N PRO A 109 -2.95 4.06 8.30
CA PRO A 109 -2.53 3.55 6.99
C PRO A 109 -1.83 2.20 7.07
N PHE A 110 -2.41 1.17 6.43
CA PHE A 110 -1.87 -0.19 6.50
C PHE A 110 -0.44 -0.29 5.95
N THR A 111 -0.02 0.64 5.08
CA THR A 111 1.35 0.73 4.55
C THR A 111 2.40 1.13 5.58
N ASP A 112 2.03 1.61 6.75
CA ASP A 112 3.01 1.93 7.81
C ASP A 112 3.43 0.66 8.57
N ARG A 113 2.61 -0.40 8.48
CA ARG A 113 2.79 -1.72 9.10
C ARG A 113 3.48 -2.72 8.13
N PRO A 114 3.74 -3.97 8.58
CA PRO A 114 4.13 -5.05 7.66
C PRO A 114 3.09 -5.27 6.55
N LEU A 115 3.59 -5.60 5.37
CA LEU A 115 2.78 -5.92 4.17
C LEU A 115 2.96 -7.40 3.81
N THR A 116 2.76 -8.28 4.78
CA THR A 116 2.95 -9.72 4.64
C THR A 116 2.06 -10.25 3.51
N GLY A 117 2.63 -10.96 2.55
CA GLY A 117 1.88 -11.54 1.43
C GLY A 117 1.43 -10.55 0.35
N VAL A 118 1.98 -9.32 0.30
CA VAL A 118 1.67 -8.35 -0.76
C VAL A 118 2.16 -8.79 -2.15
N ASP A 119 3.36 -9.39 -2.25
CA ASP A 119 3.96 -9.73 -3.55
C ASP A 119 3.13 -10.72 -4.39
N PRO A 120 2.54 -11.80 -3.83
CA PRO A 120 1.58 -12.64 -4.54
C PRO A 120 0.35 -11.88 -5.06
N ILE A 121 -0.15 -10.89 -4.31
CA ILE A 121 -1.27 -10.05 -4.74
C ILE A 121 -0.85 -9.21 -5.95
N LEU A 122 0.27 -8.50 -5.86
CA LEU A 122 0.77 -7.67 -6.97
C LEU A 122 1.07 -8.52 -8.21
N SER A 123 1.71 -9.69 -8.06
CA SER A 123 1.98 -10.62 -9.16
C SER A 123 0.70 -11.13 -9.83
N TRP A 124 -0.37 -11.33 -9.05
CA TRP A 124 -1.69 -11.65 -9.61
C TRP A 124 -2.29 -10.46 -10.39
N LEU A 125 -2.19 -9.23 -9.86
CA LEU A 125 -2.63 -8.01 -10.56
C LEU A 125 -1.81 -7.74 -11.84
N ASP A 126 -0.51 -7.99 -11.83
CA ASP A 126 0.37 -7.93 -13.01
C ASP A 126 -0.09 -8.93 -14.09
N SER A 127 -0.57 -10.12 -13.70
CA SER A 127 -1.14 -11.11 -14.65
C SER A 127 -2.42 -10.63 -15.34
N TRP A 128 -3.08 -9.61 -14.79
CA TRP A 128 -4.20 -8.87 -15.40
C TRP A 128 -3.77 -7.54 -16.04
N GLU A 129 -2.45 -7.30 -16.14
CA GLU A 129 -1.80 -6.09 -16.65
C GLU A 129 -2.20 -4.81 -15.90
N VAL A 130 -2.62 -4.90 -14.63
CA VAL A 130 -2.80 -3.69 -13.81
C VAL A 130 -1.43 -3.03 -13.67
N ALA A 131 -1.26 -1.85 -14.27
CA ALA A 131 0.01 -1.14 -14.20
C ALA A 131 0.34 -0.78 -12.75
N ARG A 132 1.57 -1.08 -12.30
CA ARG A 132 2.12 -0.67 -11.00
C ARG A 132 2.43 0.83 -10.95
N THR A 133 1.42 1.64 -11.20
CA THR A 133 1.43 3.10 -11.10
C THR A 133 0.20 3.56 -10.33
N TRP A 134 0.29 4.77 -9.78
CA TRP A 134 -0.80 5.37 -9.01
C TRP A 134 -1.11 6.76 -9.59
N PRO A 135 -1.90 6.87 -10.68
CA PRO A 135 -1.97 8.11 -11.46
C PRO A 135 -2.51 9.32 -10.70
N ALA A 136 -3.32 9.09 -9.66
CA ALA A 136 -3.85 10.13 -8.78
C ALA A 136 -2.85 10.62 -7.71
N GLY A 137 -1.64 10.04 -7.64
CA GLY A 137 -0.73 10.19 -6.51
C GLY A 137 -1.25 9.51 -5.24
N PRO A 138 -0.49 9.53 -4.13
CA PRO A 138 -0.90 8.94 -2.85
C PRO A 138 -2.31 9.41 -2.43
N PRO A 139 -3.19 8.52 -1.95
CA PRO A 139 -4.50 8.93 -1.43
C PRO A 139 -4.34 9.90 -0.26
N PRO A 140 -5.36 10.74 0.00
CA PRO A 140 -5.26 11.78 1.01
C PRO A 140 -5.61 11.20 2.39
N PRO A 141 -5.18 11.85 3.48
CA PRO A 141 -5.66 11.52 4.81
C PRO A 141 -7.18 11.82 4.95
N PRO A 142 -7.90 11.13 5.86
CA PRO A 142 -9.36 11.21 5.96
C PRO A 142 -9.96 12.60 6.24
N ASP A 143 -9.17 13.51 6.80
CA ASP A 143 -9.55 14.88 7.17
C ASP A 143 -9.46 15.88 6.01
N ARG A 144 -8.86 15.48 4.88
CA ARG A 144 -8.66 16.34 3.71
C ARG A 144 -9.87 16.27 2.75
N PRO A 145 -10.29 17.38 2.13
CA PRO A 145 -11.34 17.36 1.11
C PRO A 145 -11.00 16.42 -0.06
N PRO A 146 -12.01 15.73 -0.65
CA PRO A 146 -11.80 14.82 -1.77
C PRO A 146 -11.35 15.56 -3.04
N TYR A 147 -10.70 14.83 -3.94
CA TYR A 147 -10.21 15.38 -5.22
C TYR A 147 -11.33 15.96 -6.09
N GLN A 148 -10.98 16.98 -6.88
CA GLN A 148 -11.88 17.58 -7.87
C GLN A 148 -12.31 16.54 -8.92
N ARG A 149 -13.63 16.26 -9.00
CA ARG A 149 -14.23 15.19 -9.80
C ARG A 149 -13.69 15.10 -11.25
N THR A 150 -13.49 16.23 -11.91
CA THR A 150 -12.99 16.28 -13.31
C THR A 150 -11.54 15.82 -13.43
N ALA A 151 -10.68 16.17 -12.48
CA ALA A 151 -9.31 15.67 -12.43
C ALA A 151 -9.30 14.16 -12.14
N THR A 152 -10.13 13.72 -11.20
CA THR A 152 -10.29 12.31 -10.84
C THR A 152 -10.69 11.45 -12.04
N ALA A 153 -11.66 11.87 -12.86
CA ALA A 153 -12.11 11.12 -14.03
C ALA A 153 -11.01 10.94 -15.09
N ARG A 154 -10.20 11.97 -15.37
CA ARG A 154 -9.07 11.88 -16.31
C ARG A 154 -7.98 10.92 -15.82
N LEU A 155 -7.66 10.98 -14.52
CA LEU A 155 -6.61 10.13 -13.93
C LEU A 155 -7.08 8.68 -13.80
N TRP A 156 -8.35 8.48 -13.44
CA TRP A 156 -9.01 7.17 -13.43
C TRP A 156 -8.95 6.47 -14.79
N ALA A 157 -9.16 7.21 -15.90
CA ALA A 157 -9.13 6.66 -17.26
C ALA A 157 -7.78 5.99 -17.63
N LEU A 158 -6.68 6.36 -16.98
CA LEU A 158 -5.34 5.82 -17.24
C LEU A 158 -5.13 4.37 -16.75
N GLY A 159 -5.96 3.89 -15.82
CA GLY A 159 -5.79 2.56 -15.21
C GLY A 159 -4.74 2.53 -14.10
N GLY A 160 -4.35 1.34 -13.65
CA GLY A 160 -3.43 1.15 -12.52
C GLY A 160 -4.13 1.13 -11.16
N HIS A 161 -3.46 1.60 -10.11
CA HIS A 161 -3.95 1.53 -8.73
C HIS A 161 -4.59 2.84 -8.24
N PHE A 162 -5.67 2.71 -7.46
CA PHE A 162 -6.40 3.84 -6.86
C PHE A 162 -6.85 3.51 -5.43
N GLY A 163 -6.98 4.53 -4.60
CA GLY A 163 -7.74 4.42 -3.35
C GLY A 163 -9.24 4.58 -3.62
N HIS A 164 -10.11 4.04 -2.77
CA HIS A 164 -11.56 4.26 -2.90
C HIS A 164 -11.94 5.76 -2.84
N SER A 165 -11.21 6.57 -2.07
CA SER A 165 -11.30 8.03 -2.03
C SER A 165 -10.93 8.74 -3.34
N GLN A 166 -10.31 8.04 -4.29
CA GLN A 166 -9.90 8.51 -5.60
C GLN A 166 -10.73 7.91 -6.75
N VAL A 167 -11.78 7.15 -6.44
CA VAL A 167 -12.74 6.67 -7.44
C VAL A 167 -13.66 7.83 -7.86
N PRO A 168 -13.92 8.07 -9.15
CA PRO A 168 -14.80 9.14 -9.60
C PRO A 168 -16.21 9.05 -8.97
N GLY A 169 -16.62 10.13 -8.30
CA GLY A 169 -17.93 10.20 -7.61
C GLY A 169 -17.92 9.69 -6.16
N SER A 170 -16.84 9.04 -5.71
CA SER A 170 -16.72 8.53 -4.34
C SER A 170 -16.71 9.63 -3.28
N ARG A 171 -17.19 9.27 -2.09
CA ARG A 171 -17.12 10.06 -0.86
C ARG A 171 -16.40 9.32 0.28
N ALA A 172 -15.77 8.19 -0.02
CA ALA A 172 -15.04 7.39 0.96
C ALA A 172 -13.74 8.06 1.38
N ALA A 173 -13.32 7.83 2.63
CA ALA A 173 -11.97 8.18 3.11
C ALA A 173 -10.95 7.06 2.84
N GLY A 174 -11.41 5.81 2.72
CA GLY A 174 -10.56 4.63 2.51
C GLY A 174 -9.72 4.73 1.23
N PRO A 175 -8.47 4.22 1.22
CA PRO A 175 -7.83 3.46 2.29
C PRO A 175 -7.06 4.33 3.31
N GLY A 176 -7.26 5.65 3.32
CA GLY A 176 -6.43 6.59 4.08
C GLY A 176 -5.12 6.94 3.38
N ALA A 177 -4.23 7.66 4.08
CA ALA A 177 -2.96 8.18 3.59
C ALA A 177 -1.87 7.11 3.40
N ILE A 178 -2.17 6.06 2.64
CA ILE A 178 -1.23 4.98 2.34
C ILE A 178 -0.10 5.45 1.41
N SER A 179 1.05 4.78 1.49
CA SER A 179 2.20 4.98 0.60
C SER A 179 2.13 4.04 -0.61
N PRO A 180 1.87 4.53 -1.84
CA PRO A 180 1.92 3.72 -3.05
C PRO A 180 3.29 3.07 -3.26
N ASP A 181 4.38 3.74 -2.92
CA ASP A 181 5.73 3.22 -3.16
C ASP A 181 6.04 2.00 -2.30
N ARG A 182 5.63 2.02 -1.02
CA ARG A 182 5.72 0.84 -0.15
C ARG A 182 4.78 -0.28 -0.60
N LEU A 183 3.59 0.05 -1.12
CA LEU A 183 2.59 -0.92 -1.53
C LEU A 183 2.90 -1.60 -2.88
N LEU A 184 3.47 -0.88 -3.85
CA LEU A 184 3.73 -1.38 -5.20
C LEU A 184 5.15 -1.94 -5.38
N GLY A 185 6.03 -1.72 -4.38
CA GLY A 185 7.43 -2.11 -4.43
C GLY A 185 8.29 -1.18 -5.28
N SER A 186 7.83 0.04 -5.59
CA SER A 186 8.60 1.05 -6.31
C SER A 186 9.67 1.69 -5.42
N HIS A 187 10.67 0.90 -5.05
CA HIS A 187 11.90 1.43 -4.49
C HIS A 187 12.67 2.17 -5.60
N LEU A 188 12.78 3.49 -5.50
CA LEU A 188 13.78 4.24 -6.27
C LEU A 188 15.17 3.61 -6.00
N PRO A 189 15.96 3.24 -7.02
CA PRO A 189 17.35 2.88 -6.82
C PRO A 189 18.06 4.01 -6.06
N GLY A 190 18.72 3.67 -4.96
CA GLY A 190 19.20 4.66 -3.99
C GLY A 190 20.16 5.66 -4.63
N LEU A 191 19.75 6.94 -4.65
CA LEU A 191 20.61 8.05 -5.08
C LEU A 191 20.97 8.95 -3.90
N LEU A 192 21.71 8.39 -2.95
CA LEU A 192 23.03 8.91 -2.59
C LEU A 192 23.73 7.88 -1.70
N GLY A 193 24.82 7.30 -2.21
CA GLY A 193 25.77 6.63 -1.32
C GLY A 193 26.36 7.67 -0.37
N LYS A 194 26.26 7.44 0.93
CA LYS A 194 27.26 7.99 1.84
C LYS A 194 28.52 7.17 1.61
N THR A 195 29.51 7.79 0.97
CA THR A 195 30.85 7.25 0.83
C THR A 195 31.35 6.85 2.22
N GLU A 196 31.55 5.56 2.47
CA GLU A 196 32.46 5.12 3.51
C GLU A 196 33.87 5.46 3.05
N GLU A 197 34.31 6.70 3.33
CA GLU A 197 35.72 7.04 3.15
C GLU A 197 36.51 6.44 4.32
N HIS A 198 36.95 5.22 4.04
CA HIS A 198 38.05 4.49 4.63
C HIS A 198 39.05 5.37 5.40
N ASN A 199 39.00 5.35 6.74
CA ASN A 199 40.19 5.65 7.53
C ASN A 199 40.25 4.83 8.83
N ALA A 200 41.13 3.84 8.82
CA ALA A 200 41.53 3.05 9.98
C ALA A 200 42.97 2.53 9.71
N PRO A 201 43.75 2.19 10.74
CA PRO A 201 43.86 2.82 12.05
C PRO A 201 45.33 3.22 12.35
N ALA A 202 45.56 4.08 13.35
CA ALA A 202 46.91 4.33 13.89
C ALA A 202 46.98 3.88 15.35
N THR A 203 47.55 2.69 15.59
CA THR A 203 47.66 2.09 16.92
C THR A 203 49.04 2.37 17.55
N ALA A 204 49.01 3.17 18.62
CA ALA A 204 49.85 3.15 19.83
C ALA A 204 51.39 2.93 19.78
N HIS A 205 52.11 3.91 20.34
CA HIS A 205 53.19 3.71 21.33
C HIS A 205 52.97 4.78 22.44
N ALA A 206 52.65 4.47 23.70
CA ALA A 206 53.40 3.75 24.75
C ALA A 206 54.21 4.69 25.69
N PHE A 207 53.60 4.97 26.87
CA PHE A 207 54.15 5.07 28.25
C PHE A 207 55.63 5.48 28.51
N VAL A 208 55.85 6.44 29.43
CA VAL A 208 56.59 6.37 30.74
C VAL A 208 56.74 7.81 31.36
N PRO A 209 56.78 8.03 32.70
CA PRO A 209 56.60 9.36 33.34
C PRO A 209 57.84 9.93 34.11
N SER A 210 57.61 10.95 34.98
CA SER A 210 58.51 11.57 35.99
C SER A 210 59.61 12.54 35.47
N ASP A 211 60.10 13.57 36.20
CA ASP A 211 59.65 14.20 37.46
C ASP A 211 60.19 15.64 37.68
N ASN A 212 59.43 16.45 38.42
CA ASN A 212 59.81 17.43 39.47
C ASN A 212 60.81 18.63 39.30
N THR A 213 60.50 19.70 40.05
CA THR A 213 61.36 20.84 40.52
C THR A 213 61.81 21.88 39.46
N THR A 214 61.69 23.21 39.64
CA THR A 214 61.97 24.07 40.82
C THR A 214 61.24 25.44 40.75
N GLY A 215 60.89 26.06 41.89
CA GLY A 215 60.34 27.44 41.97
C GLY A 215 61.42 28.56 41.97
N PRO A 216 61.19 29.81 42.47
CA PRO A 216 60.01 30.33 43.20
C PRO A 216 59.47 31.73 42.73
N HIS A 217 58.45 32.27 43.42
CA HIS A 217 58.03 33.70 43.46
C HIS A 217 59.14 34.63 44.02
N PRO A 218 59.11 35.99 43.90
CA PRO A 218 57.97 36.94 43.84
C PRO A 218 58.06 37.93 42.61
N ALA A 219 57.50 39.15 42.50
CA ALA A 219 56.80 40.10 43.39
C ALA A 219 55.88 41.15 42.67
N MET A 220 55.22 41.98 43.49
CA MET A 220 54.64 43.35 43.29
C MET A 220 55.09 44.20 42.07
N ALA A 221 54.16 44.94 41.43
CA ALA A 221 54.04 46.42 41.54
C ALA A 221 53.22 47.12 40.41
N HIS A 222 52.39 48.08 40.84
CA HIS A 222 51.78 49.24 40.16
C HIS A 222 52.10 49.58 38.69
N THR A 223 51.07 49.93 37.92
CA THR A 223 50.69 51.35 37.62
C THR A 223 49.19 51.40 37.33
#